data_AF-A0A9D2KHU8-F1
#
_entry.id   AF-A0A9D2KHU8-F1
#
_cell.length_a   1.000
_cell.length_b   1.000
_cell.length_c   1.000
_cell.angle_alpha   90.00
_cell.angle_beta   90.00
_cell.angle_gamma   90.00
#
_symmetry.space_group_name_H-M   'P 1'
#
loop_
_entity.id
_entity.type
_entity.pdbx_description
1 polymer ?
#
loop_
_entity_poly.entity_id
_entity_poly.type
_entity_poly.pdbx_seq_one_letter_code
_entity_poly.pdbx_strand_id
1 'polypeptide(L)' 'MTEKLQLLDHVQAINWNRIDDEKDVEVWNRLTSNFWLPEKVPLSNDIQSWNTLTHDEQQMTMRV' A
#
# COMPACT_ATOMS: atom_id res chain seq x y z
N MET A 1 3.63 1.60 37.22
CA MET A 1 2.49 2.52 37.19
C MET A 1 2.03 2.59 35.75
N THR A 2 0.82 2.12 35.45
CA THR A 2 0.32 2.03 34.07
C THR A 2 -0.42 3.32 33.76
N GLU A 3 0.07 4.11 32.81
CA GLU A 3 -0.66 5.28 32.31
C GLU A 3 -2.01 4.83 31.74
N LYS A 4 -3.10 5.38 32.28
CA LYS A 4 -4.43 5.21 31.70
C LYS A 4 -4.44 5.96 30.36
N LEU A 5 -4.59 5.22 29.26
CA LEU A 5 -4.90 5.80 27.96
C LEU A 5 -6.16 6.66 28.09
N GLN A 6 -6.03 7.96 27.79
CA GLN A 6 -7.19 8.85 27.66
C GLN A 6 -7.96 8.44 26.42
N LEU A 7 -9.23 8.09 26.62
CA LEU A 7 -10.17 7.83 25.55
C LEU A 7 -10.85 9.16 25.17
N LEU A 8 -11.19 9.33 23.90
CA LEU A 8 -11.94 10.48 23.42
C LEU A 8 -13.37 10.43 23.97
N ASP A 9 -13.82 11.54 24.58
CA ASP A 9 -15.19 11.68 25.11
C ASP A 9 -16.23 11.83 24.00
N HIS A 10 -15.83 12.26 22.80
CA HIS A 10 -16.71 12.44 21.65
C HIS A 10 -15.94 12.34 20.31
N VAL A 11 -16.60 11.83 19.26
CA VAL A 11 -16.09 11.74 17.88
C VAL A 11 -17.13 12.32 16.94
N GLN A 12 -16.70 13.19 16.02
CA GLN A 12 -17.58 13.75 14.99
C GLN A 12 -17.65 12.83 13.78
N ALA A 13 -18.85 12.68 13.21
CA ALA A 13 -19.04 11.92 11.98
C ALA A 13 -18.42 12.65 10.78
N ILE A 14 -17.76 11.91 9.91
CA ILE A 14 -17.18 12.43 8.67
C ILE A 14 -18.28 12.81 7.66
N ASN A 15 -18.10 13.91 6.93
CA ASN A 15 -18.99 14.32 5.85
C ASN A 15 -18.19 14.50 4.54
N TRP A 16 -18.22 13.49 3.68
CA TRP A 16 -17.52 13.53 2.37
C TRP A 16 -18.11 14.52 1.36
N ASN A 17 -19.25 15.14 1.66
CA ASN A 17 -19.81 16.23 0.85
C ASN A 17 -19.32 17.62 1.29
N ARG A 18 -18.56 17.70 2.39
CA ARG A 18 -17.95 18.93 2.90
C ARG A 18 -16.50 18.64 3.27
N ILE A 19 -15.63 18.85 2.29
CA ILE A 19 -14.19 18.59 2.40
C ILE A 19 -13.48 19.89 2.73
N ASP A 20 -12.54 19.85 3.68
CA ASP A 20 -11.76 21.01 4.07
C ASP A 20 -10.54 21.23 3.14
N ASP A 21 -9.91 20.14 2.65
CA ASP A 21 -8.84 20.16 1.64
C ASP A 21 -9.17 19.22 0.47
N GLU A 22 -9.32 19.77 -0.73
CA GLU A 22 -9.64 19.00 -1.95
C GLU A 22 -8.63 17.87 -2.23
N LYS A 23 -7.39 17.99 -1.72
CA LYS A 23 -6.36 16.96 -1.88
C LYS A 23 -6.71 15.66 -1.18
N ASP A 24 -7.50 15.69 -0.11
CA ASP A 24 -7.90 14.50 0.64
C ASP A 24 -8.70 13.53 -0.25
N VAL A 25 -9.67 14.06 -0.99
CA VAL A 25 -10.50 13.26 -1.91
C VAL A 25 -9.68 12.78 -3.10
N GLU A 26 -8.80 13.62 -3.65
CA GLU A 26 -7.94 13.23 -4.76
C GLU A 26 -7.02 12.05 -4.39
N VAL A 27 -6.35 12.15 -3.23
CA VAL A 27 -5.45 11.11 -2.73
C VAL A 27 -6.22 9.85 -2.38
N TRP A 28 -7.36 9.97 -1.68
CA TRP A 28 -8.23 8.82 -1.37
C TRP A 28 -8.65 8.07 -2.63
N ASN A 29 -9.17 8.78 -3.63
CA ASN A 29 -9.60 8.18 -4.89
C ASN A 29 -8.43 7.55 -5.64
N ARG A 30 -7.26 8.19 -5.66
CA ARG A 30 -6.05 7.64 -6.30
C ARG A 30 -5.58 6.35 -5.62
N LEU A 31 -5.55 6.31 -4.28
CA LEU A 31 -5.10 5.13 -3.55
C LEU A 31 -6.07 3.96 -3.70
N THR A 32 -7.37 4.23 -3.56
CA THR A 32 -8.41 3.20 -3.69
C THR A 32 -8.54 2.67 -5.13
N SER A 33 -8.39 3.54 -6.13
CA SER A 33 -8.42 3.12 -7.54
C SER A 33 -7.20 2.29 -7.95
N ASN A 34 -6.04 2.52 -7.34
CA ASN A 34 -4.82 1.76 -7.60
C ASN A 34 -4.66 0.52 -6.69
N PHE A 35 -5.68 0.15 -5.92
CA PHE A 35 -5.64 -1.06 -5.11
C PHE A 35 -5.42 -2.29 -6.00
N TRP A 36 -4.40 -3.09 -5.68
CA TRP A 36 -4.08 -4.32 -6.40
C TRP A 36 -3.65 -5.42 -5.44
N LEU A 37 -3.85 -6.66 -5.88
CA LEU A 37 -3.47 -7.87 -5.16
C LEU A 37 -2.35 -8.58 -5.91
N PRO A 38 -1.37 -9.17 -5.21
CA PRO A 38 -0.23 -9.85 -5.83
C PRO A 38 -0.65 -11.00 -6.75
N GLU A 39 -1.73 -11.70 -6.43
CA GLU A 39 -2.26 -12.83 -7.21
C GLU A 39 -2.76 -12.43 -8.61
N LYS A 40 -2.97 -11.13 -8.86
CA LYS A 40 -3.35 -10.62 -10.18
C LYS A 40 -2.17 -10.61 -11.17
N VAL A 41 -0.93 -10.65 -10.68
CA VAL A 41 0.28 -10.57 -11.51
C VAL A 41 0.83 -11.98 -11.76
N PRO A 42 0.87 -12.46 -13.02
CA PRO A 42 1.30 -13.82 -13.34
C PRO A 42 2.84 -13.95 -13.36
N LEU A 43 3.46 -13.95 -12.17
CA LEU A 43 4.92 -14.04 -12.02
C LEU A 43 5.53 -15.35 -12.57
N SER A 44 4.72 -16.40 -12.80
CA SER A 44 5.18 -17.64 -13.42
C SER A 44 5.78 -17.43 -14.82
N ASN A 45 5.37 -16.37 -15.52
CA ASN A 45 5.89 -16.06 -16.86
C ASN A 45 7.36 -15.60 -16.82
N ASP A 46 7.84 -15.10 -15.68
CA ASP A 46 9.19 -14.55 -15.54
C ASP A 46 10.25 -15.63 -15.23
N ILE A 47 9.85 -16.89 -15.01
CA ILE A 47 10.76 -17.99 -14.64
C ILE A 47 11.86 -18.21 -15.69
N GLN A 48 11.52 -18.12 -16.98
CA GLN A 48 12.51 -18.32 -18.05
C GLN A 48 13.56 -17.20 -18.04
N SER A 49 13.13 -15.95 -17.92
CA SER A 49 14.01 -14.79 -17.84
C SER A 49 14.84 -14.78 -16.56
N TRP A 50 14.26 -15.20 -15.43
CA TRP A 50 15.00 -15.35 -14.17
C TRP A 50 16.16 -16.34 -14.30
N ASN A 51 15.94 -17.44 -15.02
CA ASN A 51 16.96 -18.47 -15.24
C ASN A 51 18.09 -18.04 -16.19
N THR A 52 17.97 -16.90 -16.90
CA THR A 52 19.07 -16.38 -17.73
C THR A 52 20.06 -15.52 -16.94
N LEU A 53 19.73 -15.12 -15.72
CA LEU A 53 20.59 -14.30 -14.87
C LEU A 53 21.74 -15.11 -14.29
N THR A 54 22.88 -14.45 -14.09
CA THR A 54 24.00 -14.99 -13.32
C THR A 54 23.64 -15.11 -11.84
N HIS A 55 24.42 -15.90 -11.09
CA HIS A 55 24.20 -16.05 -9.65
C HIS A 55 24.29 -14.71 -8.91
N ASP A 56 25.25 -13.86 -9.27
CA ASP A 56 25.45 -12.55 -8.64
C ASP A 56 24.27 -11.60 -8.95
N GLU A 57 23.74 -11.63 -10.17
CA GLU A 57 22.54 -10.86 -10.55
C GLU A 57 21.31 -11.30 -9.77
N GLN A 58 21.05 -12.61 -9.66
CA GLN A 58 19.95 -13.14 -8.86
C GLN A 58 20.09 -12.76 -7.37
N GLN A 59 21.30 -12.90 -6.81
CA GLN A 59 21.58 -12.57 -5.42
C GLN A 59 21.36 -11.08 -5.14
N MET A 60 21.76 -10.22 -6.07
CA MET A 60 21.51 -8.79 -5.98
C MET A 60 20.01 -8.49 -5.99
N THR A 61 19.23 -9.04 -6.92
CA THR A 61 17.77 -8.78 -7.01
C THR A 61 17.03 -9.20 -5.73
N MET A 62 17.40 -10.33 -5.10
CA MET A 62 16.75 -10.79 -3.86
C MET A 62 17.04 -9.91 -2.62
N ARG A 63 18.07 -9.07 -2.65
CA ARG A 63 18.52 -8.26 -1.50
C ARG A 63 18.04 -6.81 -1.53
N VAL A 64 17.42 -6.37 -2.62
CA VAL A 64 16.83 -5.04 -2.77
C VAL A 64 15.49 -4.98 -2.06
#